data_AF-A0A924WQ35-F1
#
_entry.id   AF-A0A924WQ35-F1
#
_cell.length_a   1.000
_cell.length_b   1.000
_cell.length_c   1.000
_cell.angle_alpha   90.00
_cell.angle_beta   90.00
_cell.angle_gamma   90.00
#
_symmetry.space_group_name_H-M   'P 1'
#
loop_
_entity.id
_entity.type
_entity.pdbx_description
1 polymer ?
#
loop_
_entity_poly.entity_id
_entity_poly.type
_entity_poly.pdbx_seq_one_letter_code
_entity_poly.pdbx_strand_id
1 'polypeptide(L)'
;MDIFLQQLINGLVLGSIYALVALGYTMVYGILGLINFAHGDIVMVGALTALTVITGLAGGAVPVPLILGLALLAAVLVCMALGLTIERAAYR
;
A
#
# COMPACT_ATOMS: atom_id res chain seq x y z
N MET A 1 29.67 3.44 13.32
CA MET A 1 28.93 4.45 12.54
C MET A 1 27.79 3.81 11.76
N ASP A 2 27.98 2.58 11.27
CA ASP A 2 27.07 1.89 10.35
C ASP A 2 25.71 1.55 10.97
N ILE A 3 25.69 1.08 12.23
CA ILE A 3 24.43 0.75 12.93
C ILE A 3 23.56 1.97 13.18
N PHE A 4 24.15 3.11 13.56
CA PHE A 4 23.38 4.33 13.80
C PHE A 4 22.74 4.83 12.50
N LEU A 5 23.53 4.88 11.41
CA LEU A 5 23.03 5.33 10.10
C LEU A 5 21.96 4.38 9.56
N GLN A 6 22.16 3.06 9.70
CA GLN A 6 21.17 2.06 9.28
C GLN A 6 19.86 2.18 10.06
N GLN A 7 19.92 2.36 11.39
CA GLN A 7 18.69 2.53 12.18
C GLN A 7 17.99 3.86 11.88
N LEU A 8 18.73 4.92 11.57
CA LEU A 8 18.15 6.18 11.10
C LEU A 8 17.39 5.99 9.79
N ILE A 9 17.99 5.27 8.83
CA ILE A 9 17.34 4.97 7.54
C ILE A 9 16.10 4.08 7.76
N ASN A 10 16.21 3.02 8.56
CA ASN A 10 15.07 2.15 8.88
C ASN A 10 13.93 2.93 9.55
N GLY A 11 14.26 3.82 10.49
CA GLY A 11 13.30 4.70 11.15
C GLY A 11 12.63 5.65 10.17
N LEU A 12 13.37 6.22 9.22
CA LEU A 12 12.83 7.09 8.19
C LEU A 12 11.91 6.33 7.23
N VAL A 13 12.29 5.12 6.81
CA VAL A 13 11.48 4.25 5.95
C VAL A 13 10.16 3.91 6.64
N LEU A 14 10.20 3.38 7.86
CA LEU A 14 8.99 3.04 8.61
C LEU A 14 8.13 4.28 8.90
N GLY A 15 8.77 5.39 9.29
CA GLY A 15 8.08 6.66 9.53
C GLY A 15 7.39 7.20 8.28
N SER A 16 8.03 7.09 7.11
CA SER A 16 7.43 7.51 5.83
C SER A 16 6.21 6.67 5.45
N ILE A 17 6.26 5.36 5.71
CA ILE A 17 5.11 4.46 5.48
C ILE A 17 3.95 4.87 6.38
N TYR A 18 4.18 5.06 7.68
CA TYR A 18 3.13 5.49 8.60
C TYR A 18 2.58 6.88 8.28
N ALA A 19 3.44 7.82 7.86
CA ALA A 19 3.02 9.15 7.43
C ALA A 19 2.13 9.09 6.18
N LEU A 20 2.49 8.25 5.19
CA LEU A 20 1.68 8.05 3.98
C LEU A 20 0.33 7.40 4.30
N VAL A 21 0.29 6.43 5.20
CA VAL A 21 -0.97 5.79 5.65
C VAL A 21 -1.86 6.81 6.37
N ALA A 22 -1.29 7.61 7.27
CA ALA A 22 -2.03 8.66 7.97
C ALA A 22 -2.59 9.72 6.99
N LEU A 23 -1.78 10.14 6.00
CA LEU A 23 -2.19 11.09 4.96
C LEU A 23 -3.32 10.50 4.09
N GLY A 24 -3.24 9.23 3.72
CA GLY A 24 -4.32 8.54 3.01
C GLY A 24 -5.63 8.55 3.79
N TYR A 25 -5.57 8.26 5.09
CA TYR A 25 -6.75 8.25 5.96
C TYR A 25 -7.39 9.64 6.12
N THR A 26 -6.59 10.69 6.28
CA THR A 26 -7.11 12.07 6.39
C THR A 26 -7.72 12.57 5.09
N MET A 27 -7.18 12.19 3.93
CA MET A 27 -7.78 12.53 2.64
C MET A 27 -9.13 11.87 2.43
N VAL A 28 -9.26 10.57 2.75
CA VAL A 28 -10.53 9.84 2.61
C VAL A 28 -11.60 10.41 3.55
N TYR A 29 -11.25 10.62 4.82
CA TYR A 29 -12.18 11.23 5.79
C TYR A 29 -12.54 12.67 5.41
N GLY A 30 -11.57 13.45 4.89
CA GLY A 30 -11.79 14.82 4.47
C GLY A 30 -12.76 14.97 3.29
N ILE A 31 -12.86 13.97 2.42
CA ILE A 31 -13.79 13.97 1.27
C ILE A 31 -15.15 13.38 1.66
N LEU A 32 -15.17 12.23 2.34
CA LEU A 32 -16.41 11.49 2.63
C LEU A 32 -17.13 11.97 3.89
N GLY A 33 -16.43 12.63 4.83
CA GLY A 33 -17.00 13.03 6.12
C GLY A 33 -17.45 11.87 7.02
N LEU A 34 -17.14 10.63 6.64
CA LEU A 34 -17.53 9.40 7.31
C LEU A 34 -16.28 8.63 7.74
N ILE A 35 -16.33 8.02 8.92
CA ILE A 35 -15.26 7.18 9.44
C ILE A 35 -15.17 5.92 8.57
N ASN A 36 -14.06 5.75 7.85
CA ASN A 36 -13.81 4.59 6.99
C ASN A 36 -12.99 3.53 7.75
N PHE A 37 -13.69 2.59 8.39
CA PHE A 37 -13.05 1.47 9.11
C PHE A 37 -12.35 0.47 8.18
N ALA A 38 -12.70 0.42 6.89
CA ALA A 38 -12.10 -0.48 5.92
C ALA A 38 -10.75 0.01 5.38
N HIS A 39 -10.33 1.25 5.70
CA HIS A 39 -9.08 1.79 5.16
C HIS A 39 -7.86 0.94 5.55
N GLY A 40 -7.80 0.45 6.79
CA GLY A 40 -6.74 -0.45 7.26
C GLY A 40 -6.69 -1.76 6.48
N ASP A 41 -7.86 -2.34 6.18
CA ASP A 41 -7.97 -3.57 5.41
C ASP A 41 -7.54 -3.37 3.95
N ILE A 42 -7.88 -2.24 3.34
CA ILE A 42 -7.44 -1.89 1.97
C ILE A 42 -5.91 -1.76 1.91
N VAL A 43 -5.30 -1.10 2.91
CA VAL A 43 -3.84 -0.99 3.01
C VAL A 43 -3.19 -2.38 3.13
N MET A 44 -3.75 -3.26 3.97
CA MET A 44 -3.26 -4.63 4.13
C MET A 44 -3.34 -5.41 2.81
N VAL A 45 -4.48 -5.36 2.12
CA VAL A 45 -4.65 -6.06 0.83
C VAL A 45 -3.69 -5.51 -0.22
N GLY A 46 -3.48 -4.19 -0.27
CA GLY A 46 -2.46 -3.58 -1.14
C GLY A 46 -1.05 -4.11 -0.87
N ALA A 47 -0.67 -4.26 0.39
CA ALA A 47 0.64 -4.82 0.75
C ALA A 47 0.77 -6.30 0.39
N LEU A 48 -0.26 -7.11 0.66
CA LEU A 48 -0.27 -8.53 0.35
C LEU A 48 -0.30 -8.79 -1.16
N THR A 49 -1.04 -8.00 -1.94
CA THR A 49 -1.04 -8.10 -3.40
C THR A 49 0.33 -7.79 -3.99
N ALA A 50 0.99 -6.72 -3.54
CA ALA A 50 2.37 -6.43 -3.94
C ALA A 50 3.31 -7.60 -3.59
N LEU A 51 3.20 -8.15 -2.38
CA LEU A 51 4.03 -9.28 -1.92
C LEU A 51 3.80 -10.55 -2.77
N THR A 52 2.55 -10.87 -3.09
CA THR A 52 2.21 -12.05 -3.92
C THR A 52 2.76 -11.93 -5.33
N VAL A 53 2.71 -10.74 -5.93
CA VAL A 53 3.32 -10.48 -7.25
C VAL A 53 4.84 -10.62 -7.18
N ILE A 54 5.48 -10.00 -6.19
CA ILE A 54 6.93 -10.08 -6.01
C ILE A 54 7.37 -11.53 -5.83
N THR A 55 6.75 -12.27 -4.92
CA THR A 55 7.11 -13.67 -4.63
C THR A 55 6.80 -14.61 -5.79
N GLY A 56 5.70 -14.39 -6.53
CA GLY A 56 5.36 -15.19 -7.71
C GLY A 56 6.31 -15.00 -8.90
N LEU A 57 6.92 -13.81 -9.02
CA LEU A 57 7.88 -13.47 -10.09
C LEU A 57 9.35 -13.62 -9.67
N ALA A 58 9.64 -13.78 -8.37
CA ALA A 58 11.01 -13.84 -7.82
C ALA A 58 11.87 -15.00 -8.35
N GLY A 59 11.26 -16.06 -8.90
CA GLY A 59 11.97 -17.19 -9.51
C GLY A 59 12.20 -17.09 -11.01
N GLY A 60 11.68 -16.05 -11.67
CA GLY A 60 11.82 -15.85 -13.11
C GLY A 60 13.06 -15.05 -13.51
N ALA A 61 13.44 -15.08 -14.78
CA ALA A 61 14.48 -14.22 -15.36
C ALA A 61 14.01 -12.76 -15.56
N VAL A 62 13.06 -12.30 -14.75
CA VAL A 62 12.44 -10.99 -14.88
C VAL A 62 13.28 -9.95 -14.13
N PRO A 63 13.63 -8.80 -14.73
CA PRO A 63 14.39 -7.76 -14.05
C PRO A 63 13.66 -7.24 -12.81
N VAL A 64 14.40 -7.07 -11.71
CA VAL A 64 13.87 -6.57 -10.42
C VAL A 64 13.04 -5.28 -10.55
N PRO A 65 13.45 -4.25 -11.32
CA PRO A 65 12.64 -3.04 -11.46
C PRO A 65 11.27 -3.30 -12.10
N LEU A 66 11.19 -4.27 -13.01
CA LEU A 66 9.95 -4.63 -13.68
C LEU A 66 9.01 -5.38 -12.74
N ILE A 67 9.55 -6.27 -11.89
CA ILE A 67 8.77 -6.94 -10.84
C ILE A 67 8.14 -5.91 -9.89
N LEU A 68 8.93 -4.92 -9.44
CA LEU A 68 8.43 -3.85 -8.56
C LEU A 68 7.36 -2.99 -9.25
N GLY A 69 7.57 -2.66 -10.54
CA GLY A 69 6.57 -1.93 -11.33
C GLY A 69 5.25 -2.68 -11.48
N LEU A 70 5.32 -3.99 -11.76
CA LEU A 70 4.13 -4.85 -11.85
C LEU A 70 3.42 -5.01 -10.49
N ALA A 71 4.18 -5.19 -9.42
CA ALA A 71 3.63 -5.29 -8.06
C ALA A 71 2.90 -4.01 -7.65
N LEU A 72 3.48 -2.83 -7.95
CA LEU A 72 2.84 -1.54 -7.72
C LEU A 72 1.55 -1.40 -8.53
N LEU A 73 1.60 -1.68 -9.83
CA LEU A 73 0.43 -1.62 -10.71
C LEU A 73 -0.69 -2.54 -10.22
N ALA A 74 -0.37 -3.78 -9.89
CA ALA A 74 -1.34 -4.74 -9.38
C ALA A 74 -1.97 -4.26 -8.07
N ALA A 75 -1.17 -3.79 -7.11
CA ALA A 75 -1.67 -3.27 -5.84
C ALA A 75 -2.61 -2.06 -6.04
N VAL A 76 -2.24 -1.12 -6.93
CA VAL A 76 -3.09 0.04 -7.26
C VAL A 76 -4.43 -0.41 -7.86
N LEU A 77 -4.41 -1.34 -8.82
CA LEU A 77 -5.63 -1.83 -9.46
C LEU A 77 -6.54 -2.57 -8.48
N VAL A 78 -5.98 -3.41 -7.61
CA VAL A 78 -6.77 -4.16 -6.61
C VAL A 78 -7.35 -3.21 -5.55
N CYS A 79 -6.55 -2.28 -5.02
CA CYS A 79 -7.03 -1.29 -4.06
C CYS A 79 -8.11 -0.38 -4.66
N MET A 80 -7.95 0.03 -5.93
CA MET A 80 -8.95 0.82 -6.64
C MET A 80 -10.26 0.03 -6.80
N ALA A 81 -10.18 -1.23 -7.24
CA ALA A 81 -11.36 -2.08 -7.37
C ALA A 81 -12.08 -2.25 -6.02
N LEU A 82 -11.34 -2.55 -4.94
CA LEU A 82 -11.89 -2.68 -3.59
C LEU A 82 -12.54 -1.38 -3.10
N GLY A 83 -11.84 -0.25 -3.24
CA GLY A 83 -12.37 1.06 -2.84
C GLY A 83 -13.69 1.39 -3.55
N LEU A 84 -13.75 1.16 -4.87
CA LEU A 84 -14.97 1.37 -5.66
C LEU A 84 -16.10 0.41 -5.25
N THR A 85 -15.79 -0.85 -4.94
CA THR A 85 -16.82 -1.80 -4.47
C THR A 85 -17.37 -1.41 -3.10
N ILE A 86 -16.53 -0.94 -2.18
CA ILE A 86 -16.94 -0.48 -0.85
C ILE A 86 -17.80 0.77 -0.97
N GLU A 87 -17.37 1.74 -1.78
CA GLU A 87 -18.15 2.95 -2.05
C GLU A 87 -19.56 2.60 -2.56
N ARG A 88 -19.65 1.70 -3.54
CA ARG A 88 -20.94 1.31 -4.13
C ARG A 88 -21.82 0.46 -3.22
N ALA A 89 -21.25 -0.41 -2.39
CA ALA A 89 -22.00 -1.37 -1.59
C ALA A 89 -22.38 -0.83 -0.21
N ALA A 90 -21.58 0.07 0.37
CA ALA A 90 -21.76 0.56 1.74
C ALA A 90 -22.20 2.03 1.80
N TYR A 91 -21.80 2.88 0.85
CA TYR A 91 -22.01 4.33 0.91
C TYR A 91 -23.06 4.86 -0.08
N ARG A 92 -23.35 4.12 -1.16
CA ARG A 92 -24.51 4.35 -2.03
C ARG A 92 -25.67 3.44 -1.63
#